data_AF-A0A7J4MXK2-F1
#
_entry.id   AF-A0A7J4MXK2-F1
#
_cell.length_a   1.000
_cell.length_b   1.000
_cell.length_c   1.000
_cell.angle_alpha   90.00
_cell.angle_beta   90.00
_cell.angle_gamma   90.00
#
_symmetry.space_group_name_H-M   'P 1'
#
loop_
_entity.id
_entity.type
_entity.pdbx_description
1 polymer ?
#
loop_
_entity_poly.entity_id
_entity_poly.type
_entity_poly.pdbx_seq_one_letter_code
_entity_poly.pdbx_strand_id
1 'polypeptide(L)'
;MGVKLRDVVSPRRIRLEDLRGRTVAVDAANTLYQFLSSIRQRDGTPLMDSRGRVTSHLSGILYRTAAVMEMEIRVIYVFDGRSHHLKGETVSRRADIRKKSEVEWKRALEEGDIDRARKYAVRSARMSSEILESSKRLLELLGIPYVQAPGEGEAQASYMVKMGDAWAVASQDYDCLLFGAPRVVRNLTLSGKLEDPEIIELESTLRELSISHTQLVDMALLVGTDFNEGVKGIGARRGLKLIREKGDIFNVIRDLEADIGGDP
;
A
#
# COMPACT_ATOMS: atom_id res chain seq x y z
N MET A 1 -2.33 0.26 -3.95
CA MET A 1 -2.22 1.42 -4.85
C MET A 1 -0.77 1.37 -5.35
N GLY A 2 -0.16 2.43 -5.87
CA GLY A 2 1.30 2.43 -6.14
C GLY A 2 1.77 1.80 -7.45
N VAL A 3 3.09 1.73 -7.60
CA VAL A 3 3.78 1.39 -8.85
C VAL A 3 3.61 -0.08 -9.20
N LYS A 4 3.32 -0.36 -10.48
CA LYS A 4 3.10 -1.73 -11.00
C LYS A 4 4.42 -2.47 -11.23
N LEU A 5 5.13 -2.81 -10.16
CA LEU A 5 6.43 -3.51 -10.23
C LEU A 5 6.34 -5.03 -10.11
N ARG A 6 5.13 -5.59 -9.98
CA ARG A 6 4.89 -7.03 -9.77
C ARG A 6 5.56 -7.94 -10.80
N ASP A 7 5.73 -7.48 -12.04
CA ASP A 7 6.29 -8.30 -13.13
C ASP A 7 7.82 -8.42 -13.09
N VAL A 8 8.49 -7.61 -12.26
CA VAL A 8 9.96 -7.55 -12.17
C VAL A 8 10.46 -7.79 -10.74
N VAL A 9 9.64 -7.59 -9.72
CA VAL A 9 10.00 -7.85 -8.33
C VAL A 9 9.50 -9.24 -7.92
N SER A 10 10.42 -10.09 -7.46
CA SER A 10 10.12 -11.46 -7.03
C SER A 10 10.07 -11.54 -5.49
N PRO A 11 8.89 -11.63 -4.87
CA PRO A 11 8.78 -11.88 -3.44
C PRO A 11 9.20 -13.31 -3.07
N ARG A 12 9.79 -13.48 -1.89
CA ARG A 12 10.08 -14.78 -1.29
C ARG A 12 9.05 -15.09 -0.20
N ARG A 13 8.46 -16.27 -0.23
CA ARG A 13 7.58 -16.73 0.85
C ARG A 13 8.37 -16.93 2.14
N ILE A 14 7.79 -16.49 3.24
CA ILE A 14 8.28 -16.72 4.60
C ILE A 14 7.15 -17.25 5.45
N ARG A 15 7.49 -17.75 6.63
CA ARG A 15 6.50 -18.12 7.64
C ARG A 15 6.42 -17.01 8.69
N LEU A 16 5.30 -16.94 9.41
CA LEU A 16 5.14 -15.92 10.45
C LEU A 16 6.16 -16.08 11.58
N GLU A 17 6.58 -17.32 11.87
CA GLU A 17 7.62 -17.61 12.86
C GLU A 17 8.98 -16.98 12.51
N ASP A 18 9.25 -16.75 11.22
CA ASP A 18 10.49 -16.11 10.78
C ASP A 18 10.52 -14.60 11.18
N LEU A 19 9.38 -14.04 11.58
CA LEU A 19 9.22 -12.66 12.06
C LEU A 19 9.20 -12.54 13.59
N ARG A 20 9.26 -13.66 14.33
CA ARG A 20 9.21 -13.68 15.79
C ARG A 20 10.25 -12.74 16.41
N GLY A 21 9.83 -11.90 17.36
CA GLY A 21 10.68 -10.92 18.04
C GLY A 21 11.05 -9.69 17.19
N ARG A 22 10.68 -9.65 15.91
CA ARG A 22 10.92 -8.49 15.04
C ARG A 22 9.90 -7.39 15.31
N THR A 23 10.34 -6.15 15.10
CA THR A 23 9.45 -4.98 15.05
C THR A 23 9.13 -4.68 13.59
N VAL A 24 7.87 -4.43 13.25
CA VAL A 24 7.43 -4.13 11.88
C VAL A 24 6.71 -2.78 11.86
N ALA A 25 7.12 -1.90 10.95
CA ALA A 25 6.43 -0.64 10.69
C ALA A 25 5.25 -0.90 9.73
N VAL A 26 4.03 -0.78 10.22
CA VAL A 26 2.82 -1.08 9.45
C VAL A 26 2.32 0.19 8.77
N ASP A 27 2.23 0.18 7.43
CA ASP A 27 1.53 1.25 6.71
C ASP A 27 0.04 1.23 7.10
N ALA A 28 -0.39 2.27 7.82
CA ALA A 28 -1.74 2.36 8.33
C ALA A 28 -2.75 2.57 7.20
N ALA A 29 -2.48 3.42 6.21
CA ALA A 29 -3.44 3.70 5.15
C ALA A 29 -3.70 2.47 4.30
N ASN A 30 -2.64 1.75 3.92
CA ASN A 30 -2.73 0.49 3.19
C ASN A 30 -3.46 -0.58 4.01
N THR A 31 -3.11 -0.73 5.29
CA THR A 31 -3.71 -1.73 6.20
C THR A 31 -5.18 -1.47 6.49
N LEU A 32 -5.56 -0.23 6.78
CA LEU A 32 -6.96 0.15 7.04
C LEU A 32 -7.81 -0.05 5.78
N TYR A 33 -7.28 0.25 4.60
CA TYR A 33 -7.98 -0.03 3.35
C TYR A 33 -8.19 -1.54 3.16
N GLN A 34 -7.17 -2.37 3.46
CA GLN A 34 -7.30 -3.82 3.45
C GLN A 34 -8.40 -4.30 4.41
N PHE A 35 -8.47 -3.78 5.63
CA PHE A 35 -9.53 -4.13 6.58
C PHE A 35 -10.92 -3.74 6.08
N LEU A 36 -11.09 -2.52 5.56
CA LEU A 36 -12.35 -2.05 4.97
C LEU A 36 -12.76 -2.90 3.75
N SER A 37 -11.80 -3.43 2.99
CA SER A 37 -12.09 -4.28 1.84
C SER A 37 -12.39 -5.73 2.21
N SER A 38 -11.69 -6.30 3.20
CA SER A 38 -11.70 -7.75 3.48
C SER A 38 -12.62 -8.14 4.63
N ILE A 39 -12.79 -7.28 5.64
CA ILE A 39 -13.58 -7.56 6.84
C ILE A 39 -15.00 -7.07 6.60
N ARG A 40 -15.88 -8.00 6.22
CA ARG A 40 -17.24 -7.73 5.77
C ARG A 40 -18.22 -8.74 6.36
N GLN A 41 -19.49 -8.37 6.35
CA GLN A 41 -20.59 -9.28 6.64
C GLN A 41 -20.71 -10.33 5.52
N ARG A 42 -21.53 -11.37 5.76
CA ARG A 42 -21.71 -12.47 4.79
C ARG A 42 -22.29 -12.01 3.46
N ASP A 43 -23.10 -10.96 3.47
CA ASP A 43 -23.68 -10.32 2.29
C ASP A 43 -22.68 -9.39 1.55
N GLY A 44 -21.45 -9.26 2.04
CA GLY A 44 -20.42 -8.40 1.46
C GLY A 44 -20.52 -6.92 1.86
N THR A 45 -21.48 -6.53 2.70
CA THR A 45 -21.52 -5.18 3.26
C THR A 45 -20.41 -4.99 4.31
N PRO A 46 -19.91 -3.76 4.52
CA PRO A 46 -18.99 -3.49 5.63
C PRO A 46 -19.59 -3.86 6.99
N LEU A 47 -18.73 -4.13 7.97
CA LEU A 47 -19.18 -4.16 9.36
C LEU A 47 -19.63 -2.75 9.76
N MET A 48 -20.77 -2.65 10.43
CA MET A 48 -21.31 -1.38 10.90
C MET A 48 -21.80 -1.49 12.34
N ASP A 49 -21.84 -0.37 13.04
CA ASP A 49 -22.51 -0.26 14.35
C ASP A 49 -24.02 0.01 14.21
N SER A 50 -24.72 0.13 15.35
CA SER A 50 -26.17 0.41 15.38
C SER A 50 -26.57 1.77 14.80
N ARG A 51 -25.60 2.65 14.50
CA ARG A 51 -25.80 3.95 13.87
C ARG A 51 -25.41 3.94 12.38
N GLY A 52 -25.06 2.77 11.83
CA GLY A 52 -24.64 2.63 10.43
C GLY A 52 -23.22 3.11 10.14
N ARG A 53 -22.40 3.36 11.17
CA ARG A 53 -20.99 3.76 10.98
C ARG A 53 -20.16 2.52 10.70
N VAL A 54 -19.27 2.59 9.70
CA VAL A 54 -18.39 1.48 9.36
C VAL A 54 -17.39 1.22 10.49
N THR A 55 -17.22 -0.05 10.89
CA THR A 55 -16.35 -0.49 11.99
C THR A 55 -15.35 -1.58 11.58
N SER A 56 -15.32 -1.96 10.29
CA SER A 56 -14.40 -2.99 9.77
C SER A 56 -12.94 -2.70 10.10
N HIS A 57 -12.52 -1.42 10.09
CA HIS A 57 -11.17 -1.01 10.42
C HIS A 57 -10.82 -1.25 11.90
N LEU A 58 -11.75 -0.98 12.82
CA LEU A 58 -11.55 -1.23 14.26
C LEU A 58 -11.45 -2.73 14.56
N SER A 59 -12.32 -3.52 13.95
CA SER A 59 -12.27 -4.98 14.04
C SER A 59 -10.94 -5.52 13.51
N GLY A 60 -10.48 -5.00 12.36
CA GLY A 60 -9.18 -5.34 11.79
C GLY A 60 -8.02 -4.99 12.72
N ILE A 61 -7.95 -3.76 13.23
CA ILE A 61 -6.92 -3.34 14.18
C ILE A 61 -6.94 -4.27 15.40
N LEU A 62 -8.10 -4.50 16.02
CA LEU A 62 -8.18 -5.29 17.25
C LEU A 62 -7.72 -6.73 17.02
N TYR A 63 -8.34 -7.45 16.08
CA TYR A 63 -8.11 -8.88 15.95
C TYR A 63 -6.86 -9.22 15.14
N ARG A 64 -6.54 -8.47 14.07
CA ARG A 64 -5.35 -8.76 13.26
C ARG A 64 -4.08 -8.34 13.98
N THR A 65 -4.09 -7.20 14.67
CA THR A 65 -2.92 -6.80 15.45
C THR A 65 -2.69 -7.75 16.62
N ALA A 66 -3.74 -8.17 17.33
CA ALA A 66 -3.63 -9.16 18.39
C ALA A 66 -3.01 -10.47 17.87
N ALA A 67 -3.49 -11.01 16.74
CA ALA A 67 -2.95 -12.23 16.15
C ALA A 67 -1.45 -12.11 15.77
N VAL A 68 -1.04 -10.95 15.24
CA VAL A 68 0.38 -10.68 14.93
C VAL A 68 1.22 -10.59 16.22
N MET A 69 0.71 -9.91 17.25
CA MET A 69 1.40 -9.75 18.53
C MET A 69 1.47 -11.05 19.35
N GLU A 70 0.49 -11.95 19.24
CA GLU A 70 0.52 -13.29 19.82
C GLU A 70 1.70 -14.13 19.29
N MET A 71 2.17 -13.83 18.08
CA MET A 71 3.36 -14.44 17.48
C MET A 71 4.67 -13.73 17.89
N GLU A 72 4.61 -12.88 18.92
CA GLU A 72 5.70 -12.04 19.43
C GLU A 72 6.28 -11.08 18.38
N ILE A 73 5.46 -10.68 17.40
CA ILE A 73 5.82 -9.65 16.42
C ILE A 73 5.36 -8.30 16.97
N ARG A 74 6.29 -7.37 17.13
CA ARG A 74 5.98 -6.00 17.59
C ARG A 74 5.57 -5.16 16.39
N VAL A 75 4.56 -4.33 16.53
CA VAL A 75 4.09 -3.45 15.45
C VAL A 75 4.15 -1.99 15.84
N ILE A 76 4.42 -1.13 14.85
CA ILE A 76 4.29 0.31 14.95
C ILE A 76 3.49 0.78 13.74
N TYR A 77 2.32 1.37 13.95
CA TYR A 77 1.51 1.88 12.84
C TYR A 77 2.05 3.23 12.35
N VAL A 78 2.10 3.45 11.04
CA VAL A 78 2.57 4.71 10.44
C VAL A 78 1.42 5.30 9.62
N PHE A 79 0.93 6.46 10.06
CA PHE A 79 -0.16 7.20 9.41
C PHE A 79 0.39 8.29 8.49
N ASP A 80 -0.27 8.47 7.35
CA ASP A 80 0.02 9.58 6.44
C ASP A 80 -0.20 10.94 7.09
N GLY A 81 0.69 11.88 6.79
CA GLY A 81 0.59 13.31 7.06
C GLY A 81 -0.12 14.06 5.95
N ARG A 82 0.40 15.26 5.63
CA ARG A 82 -0.15 16.05 4.53
C ARG A 82 0.30 15.46 3.20
N SER A 83 -0.66 15.11 2.34
CA SER A 83 -0.39 14.65 0.97
C SER A 83 0.41 15.68 0.19
N HIS A 84 1.35 15.20 -0.65
CA HIS A 84 2.10 16.06 -1.55
C HIS A 84 1.18 16.69 -2.62
N HIS A 85 1.48 17.92 -3.06
CA HIS A 85 0.66 18.65 -4.03
C HIS A 85 0.58 17.95 -5.40
N LEU A 86 1.67 17.29 -5.81
CA LEU A 86 1.75 16.51 -7.06
C LEU A 86 0.78 15.32 -7.11
N LYS A 87 0.25 14.84 -5.97
CA LYS A 87 -0.76 13.78 -5.95
C LYS A 87 -2.19 14.29 -6.23
N GLY A 88 -2.38 15.59 -6.47
CA GLY A 88 -3.71 16.21 -6.62
C GLY A 88 -4.59 15.51 -7.66
N GLU A 89 -4.03 15.19 -8.83
CA GLU A 89 -4.76 14.48 -9.89
C GLU A 89 -5.07 13.02 -9.52
N THR A 90 -4.12 12.31 -8.90
CA THR A 90 -4.31 10.94 -8.40
C THR A 90 -5.39 10.88 -7.33
N VAL A 91 -5.41 11.86 -6.41
CA VAL A 91 -6.45 12.00 -5.38
C VAL A 91 -7.82 12.28 -6.02
N SER A 92 -7.89 13.17 -7.01
CA SER A 92 -9.12 13.47 -7.75
C SER A 92 -9.66 12.25 -8.50
N ARG A 93 -8.78 11.55 -9.23
CA ARG A 93 -9.12 10.32 -9.96
C ARG A 93 -9.62 9.22 -9.01
N ARG A 94 -9.02 9.08 -7.83
CA ARG A 94 -9.48 8.16 -6.78
C ARG A 94 -10.87 8.58 -6.24
N ALA A 95 -11.11 9.87 -6.05
CA ALA A 95 -12.42 10.37 -5.64
C ALA A 95 -13.51 10.06 -6.69
N ASP A 96 -13.20 10.23 -7.98
CA ASP A 96 -14.12 9.92 -9.07
C ASP A 96 -14.43 8.42 -9.19
N ILE A 97 -13.41 7.57 -9.09
CA ILE A 97 -13.59 6.11 -9.10
C ILE A 97 -14.47 5.68 -7.92
N ARG A 98 -14.25 6.25 -6.73
CA ARG A 98 -15.06 5.95 -5.53
C ARG A 98 -16.50 6.41 -5.72
N LYS A 99 -16.73 7.63 -6.22
CA LYS A 99 -18.07 8.16 -6.46
C LYS A 99 -18.85 7.31 -7.47
N LYS A 100 -18.19 6.91 -8.58
CA LYS A 100 -18.77 5.98 -9.57
C LYS A 100 -19.06 4.62 -8.96
N SER A 101 -18.14 4.08 -8.15
CA SER A 101 -18.33 2.79 -7.47
C SER A 101 -19.45 2.83 -6.43
N GLU A 102 -19.64 3.95 -5.73
CA GLU A 102 -20.72 4.11 -4.76
C GLU A 102 -22.11 4.11 -5.43
N VAL A 103 -22.23 4.76 -6.59
CA VAL A 103 -23.46 4.74 -7.40
C VAL A 103 -23.75 3.32 -7.89
N GLU A 104 -22.76 2.65 -8.47
CA GLU A 104 -22.89 1.28 -8.97
C GLU A 104 -23.17 0.27 -7.83
N TRP A 105 -22.65 0.52 -6.63
CA TRP A 105 -22.94 -0.31 -5.45
C TRP A 105 -24.41 -0.21 -5.03
N LYS A 106 -24.94 1.02 -4.90
CA LYS A 106 -26.36 1.23 -4.55
C LYS A 106 -27.30 0.62 -5.58
N ARG A 107 -26.97 0.80 -6.87
CA ARG A 107 -27.73 0.21 -7.96
C ARG A 107 -27.72 -1.33 -7.91
N ALA A 108 -26.56 -1.94 -7.68
CA ALA A 108 -26.46 -3.40 -7.57
C ALA A 108 -27.21 -3.95 -6.34
N LEU A 109 -27.28 -3.19 -5.24
CA LEU A 109 -28.13 -3.52 -4.08
C LEU A 109 -29.62 -3.49 -4.43
N GLU A 110 -30.08 -2.46 -5.14
CA GLU A 110 -31.47 -2.32 -5.61
C GLU A 110 -31.86 -3.42 -6.59
N GLU A 111 -30.93 -3.84 -7.46
CA GLU A 111 -31.10 -4.93 -8.43
C GLU A 111 -30.99 -6.34 -7.79
N GLY A 112 -30.60 -6.46 -6.52
CA GLY A 112 -30.39 -7.74 -5.83
C GLY A 112 -29.16 -8.52 -6.29
N ASP A 113 -28.27 -7.91 -7.08
CA ASP A 113 -27.02 -8.50 -7.57
C ASP A 113 -25.93 -8.35 -6.51
N ILE A 114 -25.90 -9.30 -5.58
CA ILE A 114 -25.00 -9.31 -4.41
C ILE A 114 -23.52 -9.37 -4.82
N ASP A 115 -23.17 -10.08 -5.88
CA ASP A 115 -21.77 -10.21 -6.31
C ASP A 115 -21.25 -8.90 -6.92
N ARG A 116 -22.07 -8.24 -7.74
CA ARG A 116 -21.75 -6.92 -8.28
C ARG A 116 -21.74 -5.86 -7.17
N ALA A 117 -22.70 -5.90 -6.25
CA ALA A 117 -22.73 -5.01 -5.10
C ALA A 117 -21.47 -5.16 -4.27
N ARG A 118 -21.03 -6.40 -3.99
CA ARG A 118 -19.79 -6.69 -3.25
C ARG A 118 -18.56 -6.11 -3.94
N LYS A 119 -18.43 -6.27 -5.26
CA LYS A 119 -17.31 -5.71 -6.04
C LYS A 119 -17.21 -4.19 -5.92
N TYR A 120 -18.34 -3.50 -6.02
CA TYR A 120 -18.37 -2.03 -5.96
C TYR A 120 -18.28 -1.49 -4.53
N ALA A 121 -18.80 -2.22 -3.53
CA ALA A 121 -18.67 -1.90 -2.11
C ALA A 121 -17.22 -1.89 -1.63
N VAL A 122 -16.36 -2.74 -2.19
CA VAL A 122 -14.91 -2.74 -1.93
C VAL A 122 -14.25 -1.49 -2.50
N ARG A 123 -14.65 -1.07 -3.70
CA ARG A 123 -14.08 0.09 -4.40
C ARG A 123 -14.59 1.43 -3.86
N SER A 124 -15.77 1.46 -3.25
CA SER A 124 -16.37 2.67 -2.66
C SER A 124 -15.89 2.99 -1.25
N ALA A 125 -15.20 2.05 -0.57
CA ALA A 125 -14.71 2.25 0.80
C ALA A 125 -13.91 3.55 0.95
N ARG A 126 -14.39 4.45 1.80
CA ARG A 126 -13.77 5.76 2.04
C ARG A 126 -12.89 5.69 3.27
N MET A 127 -11.68 6.23 3.16
CA MET A 127 -10.89 6.62 4.34
C MET A 127 -11.39 7.99 4.78
N SER A 128 -12.21 8.04 5.84
CA SER A 128 -12.68 9.30 6.42
C SER A 128 -11.79 9.73 7.58
N SER A 129 -11.84 11.01 7.95
CA SER A 129 -11.21 11.51 9.18
C SER A 129 -11.70 10.74 10.41
N GLU A 130 -12.99 10.44 10.49
CA GLU A 130 -13.55 9.61 11.59
C GLU A 130 -12.91 8.22 11.65
N ILE A 131 -12.67 7.57 10.51
CA ILE A 131 -11.99 6.26 10.46
C ILE A 131 -10.55 6.40 10.97
N LEU A 132 -9.81 7.41 10.52
CA LEU A 132 -8.43 7.62 10.94
C LEU A 132 -8.32 7.92 12.43
N GLU A 133 -9.13 8.84 12.95
CA GLU A 133 -9.10 9.24 14.36
C GLU A 133 -9.58 8.13 15.28
N SER A 134 -10.65 7.40 14.90
CA SER A 134 -11.08 6.22 15.67
C SER A 134 -10.06 5.07 15.63
N SER A 135 -9.32 4.90 14.52
CA SER A 135 -8.21 3.94 14.40
C SER A 135 -7.08 4.29 15.36
N LYS A 136 -6.59 5.53 15.31
CA LYS A 136 -5.54 6.02 16.22
C LYS A 136 -5.96 5.87 17.67
N ARG A 137 -7.20 6.28 17.99
CA ARG A 137 -7.73 6.16 19.35
C ARG A 137 -7.75 4.71 19.83
N LEU A 138 -8.14 3.76 18.99
CA LEU A 138 -8.09 2.35 19.36
C LEU A 138 -6.66 1.87 19.61
N LEU A 139 -5.70 2.25 18.76
CA LEU A 139 -4.29 1.92 18.96
C LEU A 139 -3.75 2.46 20.29
N GLU A 140 -4.08 3.70 20.66
CA GLU A 140 -3.74 4.30 21.96
C GLU A 140 -4.29 3.47 23.13
N LEU A 141 -5.57 3.10 23.05
CA LEU A 141 -6.25 2.33 24.10
C LEU A 141 -5.65 0.92 24.25
N LEU A 142 -5.14 0.35 23.16
CA LEU A 142 -4.46 -0.94 23.15
C LEU A 142 -2.98 -0.85 23.56
N GLY A 143 -2.44 0.36 23.75
CA GLY A 143 -1.01 0.57 24.03
C GLY A 143 -0.11 0.27 22.83
N ILE A 144 -0.65 0.29 21.61
CA ILE A 144 0.10 0.04 20.37
C ILE A 144 0.63 1.38 19.85
N PRO A 145 1.95 1.53 19.66
CA PRO A 145 2.53 2.78 19.19
C PRO A 145 2.13 3.07 17.74
N TYR A 146 1.93 4.35 17.44
CA TYR A 146 1.83 4.83 16.08
C TYR A 146 2.65 6.12 15.86
N VAL A 147 3.04 6.34 14.62
CA VAL A 147 3.79 7.52 14.16
C VAL A 147 2.92 8.28 13.17
N GLN A 148 2.86 9.60 13.33
CA GLN A 148 2.28 10.51 12.36
C GLN A 148 3.39 10.98 11.41
N ALA A 149 3.37 10.53 10.15
CA ALA A 149 4.33 10.96 9.15
C ALA A 149 4.14 12.46 8.83
N PRO A 150 5.21 13.18 8.44
CA PRO A 150 5.10 14.55 7.95
C PRO A 150 4.48 14.62 6.55
N GLY A 151 4.68 13.57 5.73
CA GLY A 151 4.16 13.41 4.38
C GLY A 151 3.60 12.01 4.18
N GLU A 152 4.17 11.23 3.27
CA GLU A 152 3.71 9.85 2.99
C GLU A 152 4.11 8.88 4.11
N GLY A 153 3.16 8.07 4.56
CA GLY A 153 3.36 7.05 5.58
C GLY A 153 4.34 5.97 5.15
N GLU A 154 4.30 5.56 3.88
CA GLU A 154 5.26 4.60 3.31
C GLU A 154 6.69 5.12 3.35
N ALA A 155 6.91 6.40 3.03
CA ALA A 155 8.24 7.00 3.11
C ALA A 155 8.76 7.03 4.55
N GLN A 156 7.90 7.40 5.50
CA GLN A 156 8.24 7.40 6.93
C GLN A 156 8.53 5.98 7.45
N ALA A 157 7.73 4.99 7.06
CA ALA A 157 7.94 3.59 7.42
C ALA A 157 9.27 3.06 6.84
N SER A 158 9.54 3.33 5.56
CA SER A 158 10.82 2.99 4.92
C SER A 158 12.01 3.61 5.62
N TYR A 159 11.89 4.88 6.01
CA TYR A 159 12.93 5.58 6.79
C TYR A 159 13.18 4.92 8.14
N MET A 160 12.14 4.60 8.91
CA MET A 160 12.28 3.91 10.20
C MET A 160 13.00 2.57 10.07
N VAL A 161 12.71 1.80 9.01
CA VAL A 161 13.40 0.52 8.77
C VAL A 161 14.86 0.73 8.38
N LYS A 162 15.15 1.77 7.58
CA LYS A 162 16.51 2.14 7.20
C LYS A 162 17.35 2.58 8.41
N MET A 163 16.73 3.27 9.38
CA MET A 163 17.37 3.73 10.61
C MET A 163 17.50 2.64 11.69
N GLY A 164 16.82 1.50 11.53
CA GLY A 164 16.87 0.38 12.47
C GLY A 164 15.82 0.41 13.58
N ASP A 165 14.87 1.36 13.54
CA ASP A 165 13.76 1.44 14.49
C ASP A 165 12.74 0.30 14.29
N ALA A 166 12.66 -0.20 13.06
CA ALA A 166 11.89 -1.38 12.67
C ALA A 166 12.72 -2.28 11.76
N TRP A 167 12.34 -3.56 11.68
CA TRP A 167 13.07 -4.56 10.89
C TRP A 167 12.60 -4.63 9.44
N ALA A 168 11.30 -4.39 9.20
CA ALA A 168 10.68 -4.34 7.88
C ALA A 168 9.45 -3.41 7.87
N VAL A 169 9.03 -2.99 6.68
CA VAL A 169 7.74 -2.32 6.46
C VAL A 169 6.69 -3.37 6.12
N ALA A 170 5.51 -3.32 6.73
CA ALA A 170 4.35 -4.08 6.30
C ALA A 170 3.46 -3.22 5.39
N SER A 171 3.50 -3.50 4.09
CA SER A 171 2.66 -2.86 3.07
C SER A 171 2.44 -3.80 1.89
N GLN A 172 1.34 -3.61 1.16
CA GLN A 172 1.07 -4.29 -0.13
C GLN A 172 1.64 -3.53 -1.33
N ASP A 173 2.05 -2.28 -1.13
CA ASP A 173 2.47 -1.40 -2.19
C ASP A 173 4.00 -1.45 -2.34
N TYR A 174 4.48 -1.27 -3.58
CA TYR A 174 5.91 -1.36 -3.90
C TYR A 174 6.67 -0.05 -3.64
N ASP A 175 5.95 1.03 -3.36
CA ASP A 175 6.47 2.38 -3.17
C ASP A 175 7.44 2.42 -1.97
N CYS A 176 7.22 1.57 -0.97
CA CYS A 176 8.17 1.36 0.14
C CYS A 176 9.60 1.03 -0.34
N LEU A 177 9.75 0.22 -1.39
CA LEU A 177 11.06 -0.10 -1.99
C LEU A 177 11.65 1.11 -2.71
N LEU A 178 10.83 1.94 -3.35
CA LEU A 178 11.25 3.17 -4.01
C LEU A 178 11.76 4.19 -2.99
N PHE A 179 11.12 4.28 -1.83
CA PHE A 179 11.62 5.06 -0.68
C PHE A 179 12.84 4.42 0.01
N GLY A 180 13.28 3.25 -0.45
CA GLY A 180 14.51 2.62 0.02
C GLY A 180 14.36 1.74 1.26
N ALA A 181 13.16 1.20 1.54
CA ALA A 181 12.99 0.20 2.59
C ALA A 181 13.88 -1.02 2.31
N PRO A 182 14.79 -1.39 3.23
CA PRO A 182 15.61 -2.59 3.08
C PRO A 182 14.77 -3.88 2.95
N ARG A 183 13.64 -3.93 3.66
CA ARG A 183 12.74 -5.10 3.74
C ARG A 183 11.28 -4.65 3.74
N VAL A 184 10.48 -5.27 2.90
CA VAL A 184 9.02 -5.10 2.85
C VAL A 184 8.36 -6.46 3.01
N VAL A 185 7.50 -6.59 4.01
CA VAL A 185 6.67 -7.77 4.25
C VAL A 185 5.27 -7.51 3.73
N ARG A 186 4.80 -8.37 2.84
CA ARG A 186 3.43 -8.38 2.34
C ARG A 186 2.61 -9.43 3.09
N ASN A 187 1.29 -9.27 3.07
CA ASN A 187 0.31 -10.21 3.64
C ASN A 187 0.36 -10.38 5.17
N LEU A 188 1.12 -9.56 5.90
CA LEU A 188 1.26 -9.67 7.37
C LEU A 188 -0.09 -9.61 8.11
N THR A 189 -0.97 -8.69 7.73
CA THR A 189 -2.27 -8.48 8.40
C THR A 189 -3.41 -9.26 7.75
N LEU A 190 -3.14 -9.94 6.64
CA LEU A 190 -4.07 -10.82 5.93
C LEU A 190 -3.97 -12.28 6.39
N SER A 191 -2.92 -12.63 7.14
CA SER A 191 -2.65 -13.99 7.56
C SER A 191 -3.78 -14.56 8.43
N GLY A 192 -4.56 -15.42 7.78
CA GLY A 192 -5.48 -16.44 8.26
C GLY A 192 -5.38 -17.60 7.26
N LYS A 193 -6.43 -18.40 7.04
CA LYS A 193 -6.45 -19.53 6.06
C LYS A 193 -6.11 -19.19 4.59
N LEU A 194 -5.76 -17.95 4.25
CA LEU A 194 -5.80 -17.43 2.88
C LEU A 194 -4.43 -17.29 2.20
N GLU A 195 -3.39 -16.71 2.81
CA GLU A 195 -2.06 -16.59 2.16
C GLU A 195 -0.92 -16.50 3.19
N ASP A 196 0.22 -17.15 2.88
CA ASP A 196 1.46 -17.02 3.64
C ASP A 196 2.08 -15.63 3.45
N PRO A 197 2.79 -15.08 4.46
CA PRO A 197 3.51 -13.83 4.30
C PRO A 197 4.64 -13.93 3.27
N GLU A 198 4.89 -12.81 2.60
CA GLU A 198 5.94 -12.69 1.60
C GLU A 198 6.90 -11.58 2.01
N ILE A 199 8.19 -11.76 1.74
CA ILE A 199 9.21 -10.74 1.95
C ILE A 199 9.87 -10.35 0.64
N ILE A 200 10.09 -9.05 0.48
CA ILE A 200 10.90 -8.46 -0.57
C ILE A 200 12.07 -7.76 0.10
N GLU A 201 13.29 -8.06 -0.35
CA GLU A 201 14.52 -7.46 0.14
C GLU A 201 15.13 -6.60 -0.96
N LEU A 202 15.25 -5.29 -0.73
CA LEU A 202 15.63 -4.31 -1.75
C LEU A 202 16.98 -4.67 -2.39
N GLU A 203 17.99 -4.99 -1.58
CA GLU A 203 19.32 -5.37 -2.07
C GLU A 203 19.30 -6.60 -3.00
N SER A 204 18.49 -7.61 -2.67
CA SER A 204 18.36 -8.79 -3.52
C SER A 204 17.64 -8.45 -4.81
N THR A 205 16.57 -7.66 -4.75
CA THR A 205 15.87 -7.16 -5.94
C THR A 205 16.80 -6.35 -6.86
N LEU A 206 17.59 -5.43 -6.33
CA LEU A 206 18.52 -4.62 -7.12
C LEU A 206 19.59 -5.49 -7.82
N ARG A 207 20.13 -6.49 -7.11
CA ARG A 207 21.08 -7.46 -7.68
C ARG A 207 20.46 -8.29 -8.80
N GLU A 208 19.26 -8.85 -8.58
CA GLU A 208 18.55 -9.65 -9.58
C GLU A 208 18.24 -8.83 -10.85
N LEU A 209 17.85 -7.57 -10.67
CA LEU A 209 17.53 -6.65 -11.77
C LEU A 209 18.78 -6.06 -12.44
N SER A 210 19.94 -6.13 -11.78
CA SER A 210 21.20 -5.51 -12.20
C SER A 210 21.07 -4.00 -12.41
N ILE A 211 20.43 -3.32 -11.45
CA ILE A 211 20.22 -1.86 -11.46
C ILE A 211 20.51 -1.26 -10.07
N SER A 212 20.80 0.04 -10.02
CA SER A 212 20.90 0.80 -8.77
C SER A 212 19.53 1.15 -8.19
N HIS A 213 19.49 1.61 -6.94
CA HIS A 213 18.25 2.10 -6.33
C HIS A 213 17.68 3.31 -7.06
N THR A 214 18.53 4.26 -7.49
CA THR A 214 18.13 5.39 -8.33
C THR A 214 17.49 4.93 -9.63
N GLN A 215 18.10 3.94 -10.30
CA GLN A 215 17.55 3.35 -11.52
C GLN A 215 16.20 2.64 -11.31
N LEU A 216 15.97 2.08 -10.13
CA LEU A 216 14.66 1.53 -9.75
C LEU A 216 13.60 2.63 -9.66
N VAL A 217 13.96 3.80 -9.12
CA VAL A 217 13.09 4.99 -9.07
C VAL A 217 12.83 5.55 -10.47
N ASP A 218 13.87 5.72 -11.28
CA ASP A 218 13.76 6.14 -12.69
C ASP A 218 12.80 5.22 -13.47
N MET A 219 12.97 3.91 -13.30
CA MET A 219 12.08 2.93 -13.92
C MET A 219 10.63 3.08 -13.44
N ALA A 220 10.41 3.34 -12.15
CA ALA A 220 9.08 3.55 -11.60
C ALA A 220 8.42 4.81 -12.17
N LEU A 221 9.17 5.90 -12.31
CA LEU A 221 8.70 7.13 -12.94
C LEU A 221 8.33 6.92 -14.41
N LEU A 222 9.10 6.13 -15.17
CA LEU A 222 8.75 5.75 -16.54
C LEU A 222 7.45 4.94 -16.64
N VAL A 223 7.21 4.03 -15.68
CA VAL A 223 6.00 3.19 -15.62
C VAL A 223 4.77 4.00 -15.17
N GLY A 224 5.00 5.02 -14.35
CA GLY A 224 3.97 5.83 -13.71
C GLY A 224 3.84 5.50 -12.23
N THR A 225 3.74 6.57 -11.44
CA THR A 225 3.64 6.53 -9.99
C THR A 225 2.41 7.30 -9.52
N ASP A 226 2.23 7.45 -8.21
CA ASP A 226 1.21 8.37 -7.69
C ASP A 226 1.52 9.84 -7.99
N PHE A 227 2.77 10.17 -8.36
CA PHE A 227 3.28 11.53 -8.59
C PHE A 227 3.32 11.93 -10.07
N ASN A 228 3.24 10.97 -10.99
CA ASN A 228 3.30 11.23 -12.43
C ASN A 228 2.59 10.12 -13.23
N GLU A 229 2.07 10.43 -14.41
CA GLU A 229 1.31 9.44 -15.21
C GLU A 229 2.20 8.35 -15.86
N GLY A 230 3.52 8.59 -15.92
CA GLY A 230 4.47 7.76 -16.65
C GLY A 230 4.40 7.95 -18.16
N VAL A 231 5.22 7.17 -18.88
CA VAL A 231 5.29 7.24 -20.34
C VAL A 231 4.35 6.20 -20.95
N LYS A 232 3.44 6.65 -21.82
CA LYS A 232 2.46 5.79 -22.48
C LYS A 232 3.14 4.61 -23.20
N GLY A 233 2.70 3.39 -22.88
CA GLY A 233 3.22 2.16 -23.50
C GLY A 233 4.49 1.59 -22.83
N ILE A 234 4.95 2.19 -21.73
CA ILE A 234 6.03 1.65 -20.91
C ILE A 234 5.45 0.97 -19.67
N GLY A 235 5.59 -0.36 -19.59
CA GLY A 235 5.36 -1.15 -18.38
C GLY A 235 6.66 -1.63 -17.76
N ALA A 236 6.62 -2.25 -16.58
CA ALA A 236 7.81 -2.57 -15.78
C ALA A 236 8.93 -3.30 -16.54
N ARG A 237 8.61 -4.32 -17.34
CA ARG A 237 9.61 -5.05 -18.16
C ARG A 237 10.28 -4.16 -19.20
N ARG A 238 9.51 -3.31 -19.88
CA ARG A 238 10.03 -2.38 -20.90
C ARG A 238 10.83 -1.25 -20.23
N GLY A 239 10.34 -0.71 -19.12
CA GLY A 239 11.04 0.29 -18.32
C GLY A 239 12.41 -0.22 -17.86
N LEU A 240 12.46 -1.44 -17.30
CA LEU A 240 13.71 -2.07 -16.88
C LEU A 240 14.71 -2.20 -18.03
N LYS A 241 14.25 -2.66 -19.19
CA LYS A 241 15.09 -2.79 -20.38
C LYS A 241 15.68 -1.43 -20.78
N LEU A 242 14.85 -0.40 -20.86
CA LEU A 242 15.27 0.96 -21.23
C LEU A 242 16.28 1.53 -20.24
N ILE A 243 16.04 1.40 -18.94
CA ILE A 243 16.96 1.90 -17.91
C ILE A 243 18.30 1.16 -17.95
N ARG A 244 18.31 -0.16 -18.19
CA ARG A 244 19.56 -0.92 -18.35
C ARG A 244 20.35 -0.50 -19.60
N GLU A 245 19.66 -0.15 -20.68
CA GLU A 245 20.30 0.27 -21.94
C GLU A 245 20.76 1.72 -21.93
N LYS A 246 20.01 2.61 -21.26
CA LYS A 246 20.19 4.07 -21.32
C LYS A 246 20.75 4.67 -20.04
N GLY A 247 20.86 3.91 -18.96
CA GLY A 247 21.47 4.31 -17.70
C GLY A 247 20.53 5.08 -16.77
N ASP A 248 19.80 6.07 -17.27
CA ASP A 248 18.93 6.93 -16.48
C ASP A 248 17.66 7.34 -17.25
N ILE A 249 16.67 7.88 -16.53
CA ILE A 249 15.42 8.36 -17.11
C ILE A 249 15.61 9.51 -18.10
N PHE A 250 16.56 10.43 -17.87
CA PHE A 250 16.82 11.60 -18.74
C PHE A 250 17.20 11.17 -20.16
N ASN A 251 18.02 10.13 -20.30
CA ASN A 251 18.40 9.56 -21.59
C ASN A 251 17.20 8.89 -22.26
N VAL A 252 16.36 8.19 -21.51
CA VAL A 252 15.17 7.52 -22.05
C VAL A 252 14.15 8.54 -22.57
N ILE A 253 13.83 9.57 -21.80
CA ILE A 253 12.82 10.57 -22.21
C ILE A 253 13.28 11.38 -23.42
N ARG A 254 14.58 11.71 -23.49
CA ARG A 254 15.17 12.42 -24.63
C ARG A 254 15.10 11.59 -25.92
N ASP A 255 15.44 10.31 -25.85
CA ASP A 255 15.43 9.42 -27.01
C ASP A 255 14.01 9.10 -27.51
N LEU A 256 13.03 9.10 -26.59
CA LEU A 256 11.62 8.84 -26.91
C LEU A 256 10.83 10.12 -27.19
N GLU A 257 11.45 11.29 -27.06
CA GLU A 257 10.77 12.61 -27.07
C GLU A 257 9.52 12.61 -26.15
N ALA A 258 9.65 11.97 -24.99
CA ALA A 258 8.56 11.76 -24.05
C ALA A 258 8.54 12.82 -22.96
N ASP A 259 7.35 13.26 -22.57
CA ASP A 259 7.12 14.11 -21.40
C ASP A 259 6.50 13.26 -20.29
N ILE A 260 7.04 13.39 -19.07
CA ILE A 260 6.54 12.71 -17.87
C ILE A 260 5.78 13.64 -16.93
N GLY A 261 5.56 14.91 -17.33
CA GLY A 261 4.78 15.90 -16.59
C GLY A 261 5.54 16.58 -15.46
N GLY A 262 6.87 16.61 -15.51
CA GLY A 262 7.74 17.20 -14.49
C GLY A 262 9.23 16.90 -14.73
N ASP A 263 10.09 17.49 -13.89
CA ASP A 263 11.52 17.14 -13.84
C ASP A 263 11.67 15.77 -13.14
N PRO A 264 12.31 14.76 -13.78
CA PRO A 264 12.49 13.42 -13.23
C PRO A 264 13.20 13.35 -11.87
#